data_AF-A0A1H9F9I9-F1
#
_entry.id   AF-A0A1H9F9I9-F1
#
_cell.length_a   1.000
_cell.length_b   1.000
_cell.length_c   1.000
_cell.angle_alpha   90.00
_cell.angle_beta   90.00
_cell.angle_gamma   90.00
#
_symmetry.space_group_name_H-M   'P 1'
#
loop_
_entity.id
_entity.type
_entity.pdbx_description
1 polymer ?
#
loop_
_entity_poly.entity_id
_entity_poly.type
_entity_poly.pdbx_seq_one_letter_code
_entity_poly.pdbx_strand_id
1 'polypeptide(L)'
;MVQDDDGQVLLFTYDYESGEDFEVVSQLETGTTVRILQTADGETVSEISQPDEYTGHVVRLQAENGPQGPTILLFTRDESYDSGDSGTLGEDAQIFSSQLNLLSTSLE
;
A
#
# COMPACT_ATOMS: atom_id res chain seq x y z
N MET A 1 -20.25 -13.03 -1.82
CA MET A 1 -19.21 -13.30 -0.82
C MET A 1 -17.97 -12.63 -1.37
N VAL A 2 -17.61 -11.48 -0.82
CA VAL A 2 -16.31 -10.87 -1.08
C VAL A 2 -15.31 -11.71 -0.30
N GLN A 3 -14.32 -12.26 -0.99
CA GLN A 3 -13.19 -12.94 -0.37
C GLN A 3 -12.41 -11.84 0.35
N ASP A 4 -12.35 -11.91 1.68
CA ASP A 4 -11.23 -11.35 2.41
C ASP A 4 -9.99 -12.04 1.85
N ASP A 5 -9.27 -11.32 1.01
CA ASP A 5 -8.04 -11.79 0.37
C ASP A 5 -6.92 -11.43 1.35
N ASP A 6 -6.63 -12.36 2.26
CA ASP A 6 -5.66 -12.28 3.37
C ASP A 6 -4.21 -11.90 2.94
N GLY A 7 -3.95 -11.60 1.66
CA GLY A 7 -2.65 -11.17 1.14
C GLY A 7 -2.71 -9.94 0.23
N GLN A 8 -3.86 -9.26 0.18
CA GLN A 8 -4.05 -8.09 -0.67
C GLN A 8 -3.61 -6.81 0.04
N VAL A 9 -2.69 -6.09 -0.59
CA VAL A 9 -2.19 -4.79 -0.13
C VAL A 9 -2.75 -3.65 -0.96
N LEU A 10 -2.75 -2.45 -0.39
CA LEU A 10 -3.08 -1.21 -1.10
C LEU A 10 -1.83 -0.36 -1.30
N LEU A 11 -1.70 0.26 -2.46
CA LEU A 11 -0.60 1.17 -2.77
C LEU A 11 -1.12 2.55 -3.15
N PHE A 12 -0.49 3.56 -2.58
CA PHE A 12 -0.58 4.93 -3.09
C PHE A 12 0.66 5.22 -3.92
N THR A 13 0.51 5.13 -5.24
CA THR A 13 1.57 5.42 -6.22
C THR A 13 0.96 5.95 -7.51
N TYR A 14 1.78 6.64 -8.31
CA TYR A 14 1.47 7.04 -9.68
C TYR A 14 2.27 6.25 -10.72
N ASP A 15 3.33 5.57 -10.26
CA ASP A 15 4.30 4.83 -11.07
C ASP A 15 4.37 3.42 -10.47
N TYR A 16 3.38 2.59 -10.79
CA TYR A 16 3.39 1.18 -10.40
C TYR A 16 4.02 0.36 -11.53
N GLU A 17 5.06 -0.39 -11.21
CA GLU A 17 5.57 -1.47 -12.07
C GLU A 17 5.41 -2.83 -11.35
N SER A 18 4.96 -3.82 -12.12
CA SER A 18 4.68 -5.17 -11.65
C SER A 18 5.98 -5.94 -11.38
N GLY A 19 6.04 -6.73 -10.32
CA GLY A 19 7.22 -7.55 -10.00
C GLY A 19 8.40 -6.76 -9.41
N GLU A 20 8.20 -5.49 -9.03
CA GLU A 20 9.24 -4.71 -8.37
C GLU A 20 9.41 -5.10 -6.90
N ASP A 21 10.67 -5.21 -6.48
CA ASP A 21 11.03 -5.35 -5.08
C ASP A 21 10.88 -4.03 -4.34
N PHE A 22 10.52 -4.09 -3.06
CA PHE A 22 10.49 -2.94 -2.18
C PHE A 22 11.21 -3.21 -0.86
N GLU A 23 11.71 -2.14 -0.25
CA GLU A 23 12.20 -2.13 1.13
C GLU A 23 11.33 -1.20 1.99
N VAL A 24 10.95 -1.66 3.17
CA VAL A 24 10.25 -0.84 4.16
C VAL A 24 11.22 0.10 4.83
N VAL A 25 11.05 1.40 4.58
CA VAL A 25 11.86 2.45 5.17
C VAL A 25 11.37 2.74 6.59
N SER A 26 10.06 2.89 6.75
CA SER A 26 9.45 3.23 8.04
C SER A 26 7.96 2.95 8.06
N GLN A 27 7.42 2.68 9.24
CA GLN A 27 5.98 2.64 9.47
C GLN A 27 5.40 4.04 9.69
N LEU A 28 4.18 4.28 9.19
CA LEU A 28 3.40 5.47 9.45
C LEU A 28 2.66 5.36 10.79
N GLU A 29 2.47 6.50 11.47
CA GLU A 29 1.57 6.57 12.60
C GLU A 29 0.13 6.24 12.16
N THR A 30 -0.61 5.48 12.97
CA THR A 30 -2.00 5.07 12.67
C THR A 30 -2.90 6.26 12.31
N GLY A 31 -2.76 7.39 13.01
CA GLY A 31 -3.55 8.59 12.70
C GLY A 31 -3.23 9.21 11.34
N THR A 32 -2.00 9.05 10.85
CA THR A 32 -1.60 9.48 9.50
C THR A 32 -2.14 8.51 8.46
N THR A 33 -2.05 7.21 8.69
CA THR A 33 -2.66 6.18 7.83
C THR A 33 -4.15 6.41 7.63
N VAL A 34 -4.90 6.58 8.72
CA VAL A 34 -6.35 6.84 8.66
C VAL A 34 -6.67 8.08 7.84
N ARG A 35 -5.91 9.17 8.01
CA ARG A 35 -6.12 10.41 7.23
C ARG A 35 -5.87 10.24 5.74
N ILE A 36 -4.93 9.39 5.35
CA ILE A 36 -4.63 9.12 3.94
C ILE A 36 -5.71 8.23 3.32
N LEU A 37 -6.26 7.29 4.10
CA LEU A 37 -7.33 6.38 3.67
C LEU A 37 -8.74 7.00 3.78
N GLN A 38 -8.82 8.32 3.99
CA GLN A 38 -10.04 9.09 4.04
C GLN A 38 -10.03 10.16 2.95
N THR A 39 -11.21 10.65 2.59
CA THR A 39 -11.36 11.80 1.69
C THR A 39 -10.83 13.06 2.37
N ALA A 40 -10.64 14.14 1.58
CA ALA A 40 -10.21 15.43 2.11
C ALA A 40 -11.16 16.00 3.19
N ASP A 41 -12.44 15.61 3.16
CA ASP A 41 -13.47 15.97 4.13
C ASP A 41 -13.47 15.08 5.39
N GLY A 42 -12.61 14.07 5.45
CA GLY A 42 -12.49 13.12 6.57
C GLY A 42 -13.50 11.98 6.53
N GLU A 43 -14.15 11.76 5.38
CA GLU A 43 -15.10 10.67 5.19
C GLU A 43 -14.41 9.42 4.66
N THR A 44 -14.94 8.24 4.99
CA THR A 44 -14.50 6.97 4.43
C THR A 44 -15.01 6.80 3.00
N VAL A 45 -14.21 6.19 2.12
CA VAL A 45 -14.70 5.74 0.82
C VAL A 45 -15.46 4.42 0.94
N SER A 46 -16.29 4.09 -0.05
CA SER A 46 -17.15 2.90 0.02
C SER A 46 -16.35 1.59 0.10
N GLU A 47 -15.14 1.60 -0.46
CA GLU A 47 -14.21 0.48 -0.50
C GLU A 47 -13.45 0.28 0.82
N ILE A 48 -13.34 1.32 1.67
CA ILE A 48 -12.62 1.28 2.95
C ILE A 48 -13.57 1.68 4.07
N SER A 49 -14.22 0.70 4.68
CA SER A 49 -15.16 0.95 5.78
C SER A 49 -14.47 1.22 7.13
N GLN A 50 -13.26 0.69 7.33
CA GLN A 50 -12.49 0.78 8.58
C GLN A 50 -11.02 1.10 8.27
N PRO A 51 -10.67 2.39 8.09
CA PRO A 51 -9.30 2.77 7.74
C PRO A 51 -8.28 2.54 8.86
N ASP A 52 -8.74 2.38 10.11
CA ASP A 52 -7.90 2.09 11.27
C ASP A 52 -7.41 0.64 11.36
N GLU A 53 -8.02 -0.27 10.59
CA GLU A 53 -7.54 -1.66 10.44
C GLU A 53 -6.30 -1.75 9.55
N TYR A 54 -5.92 -0.67 8.86
CA TYR A 54 -4.75 -0.64 8.01
C TYR A 54 -3.51 -0.13 8.74
N THR A 55 -2.41 -0.84 8.54
CA THR A 55 -1.07 -0.38 8.87
C THR A 55 -0.42 0.25 7.64
N GLY A 56 0.05 1.49 7.80
CA GLY A 56 0.70 2.23 6.71
C GLY A 56 2.21 2.12 6.80
N HIS A 57 2.85 1.93 5.65
CA HIS A 57 4.30 1.79 5.52
C HIS A 57 4.79 2.72 4.41
N VAL A 58 5.94 3.33 4.64
CA VAL A 58 6.71 4.04 3.63
C VAL A 58 7.70 3.04 3.07
N VAL A 59 7.55 2.71 1.80
CA VAL A 59 8.40 1.73 1.12
C VAL A 59 9.14 2.38 -0.03
N ARG A 60 10.34 1.87 -0.31
CA ARG A 60 11.19 2.31 -1.41
C ARG A 60 11.29 1.19 -2.42
N LEU A 61 10.86 1.46 -3.65
CA LEU A 61 11.02 0.52 -4.74
C LEU A 61 12.49 0.36 -5.11
N GLN A 62 12.88 -0.85 -5.48
CA GLN A 62 14.22 -1.20 -5.91
C GLN A 62 14.19 -1.50 -7.40
N ALA A 63 14.86 -0.65 -8.18
CA ALA A 63 15.07 -0.94 -9.59
C ALA A 63 16.12 -2.05 -9.72
N GLU A 64 15.80 -3.14 -10.43
CA GLU A 64 16.68 -4.31 -10.62
C GLU A 64 18.11 -3.94 -11.10
N ASN A 65 18.28 -2.82 -11.80
CA ASN A 65 19.57 -2.37 -12.34
C ASN A 65 19.77 -0.83 -12.32
N GLY A 66 19.18 -0.13 -11.34
CA GLY A 66 19.09 1.34 -11.36
C GLY A 66 19.41 2.06 -10.03
N PRO A 67 19.38 3.41 -10.03
CA PRO A 67 19.33 4.18 -8.78
C PRO A 67 18.06 3.80 -8.00
N GLN A 68 18.07 4.09 -6.69
CA GLN A 68 16.91 3.84 -5.81
C GLN A 68 15.62 4.34 -6.44
N GLY A 69 14.60 3.48 -6.49
CA GLY A 69 13.29 3.76 -7.08
C GLY A 69 12.48 4.76 -6.22
N PRO A 70 11.28 5.12 -6.68
CA PRO A 70 10.42 6.06 -5.96
C PRO A 70 10.06 5.52 -4.57
N THR A 71 9.77 6.46 -3.67
CA THR A 71 9.19 6.14 -2.36
C THR A 71 7.67 6.23 -2.46
N ILE A 72 6.98 5.16 -2.10
CA ILE A 72 5.54 5.04 -2.18
C ILE A 72 4.97 4.65 -0.81
N LEU A 73 3.64 4.68 -0.69
CA LEU A 73 2.97 4.23 0.52
C LEU A 73 2.29 2.89 0.27
N LEU A 74 2.52 1.95 1.19
CA LEU A 74 1.93 0.62 1.22
C LEU A 74 1.00 0.53 2.44
N PHE A 75 -0.18 -0.02 2.26
CA PHE A 75 -1.13 -0.28 3.34
C PHE A 75 -1.51 -1.75 3.38
N THR A 76 -1.41 -2.35 4.55
CA THR A 76 -1.67 -3.77 4.83
C THR A 76 -2.68 -3.87 5.97
N ARG A 77 -3.50 -4.93 6.04
CA ARG A 77 -4.42 -5.15 7.18
C ARG A 77 -3.84 -6.09 8.23
N ASP A 78 -3.45 -7.29 7.81
CA ASP A 78 -3.05 -8.35 8.73
C ASP A 78 -1.53 -8.54 8.84
N GLU A 79 -0.78 -8.09 7.83
CA GLU A 79 0.68 -8.10 7.85
C GLU A 79 1.25 -6.76 8.34
N SER A 80 2.16 -6.81 9.30
CA SER A 80 2.97 -5.66 9.71
C SER A 80 4.41 -5.89 9.28
N TYR A 81 5.01 -4.91 8.62
CA TYR A 81 6.41 -4.95 8.25
C TYR A 81 7.22 -4.02 9.16
N ASP A 82 8.38 -4.49 9.58
CA ASP A 82 9.36 -3.69 10.30
C ASP A 82 10.26 -2.91 9.31
N SER A 83 10.88 -1.84 9.80
CA SER A 83 11.89 -1.12 9.02
C SER A 83 13.05 -2.04 8.64
N GLY A 84 13.37 -2.09 7.35
CA GLY A 84 14.38 -2.97 6.76
C GLY A 84 13.83 -4.28 6.22
N ASP A 85 12.54 -4.57 6.43
CA ASP A 85 11.89 -5.69 5.75
C ASP A 85 11.75 -5.39 4.25
N SER A 86 11.69 -6.45 3.45
CA SER A 86 11.56 -6.37 2.00
C SER A 86 10.51 -7.36 1.51
N GLY A 87 9.86 -7.03 0.40
CA GLY A 87 8.95 -7.92 -0.31
C GLY A 87 8.91 -7.58 -1.79
N THR A 88 8.16 -8.38 -2.54
CA THR A 88 7.99 -8.19 -3.99
C THR A 88 6.52 -7.88 -4.28
N LEU A 89 6.27 -6.87 -5.10
CA LEU A 89 4.91 -6.55 -5.57
C LEU A 89 4.48 -7.59 -6.60
N GLY A 90 3.25 -8.09 -6.47
CA GLY A 90 2.70 -9.06 -7.40
C GLY A 90 2.61 -8.56 -8.83
N GLU A 91 2.37 -9.48 -9.76
CA GLU A 91 2.30 -9.16 -11.20
C GLU A 91 1.00 -8.44 -11.60
N ASP A 92 -0.07 -8.60 -10.81
CA ASP A 92 -1.39 -8.07 -11.09
C ASP A 92 -1.77 -6.94 -10.11
N ALA A 93 -2.05 -5.75 -10.64
CA ALA A 93 -2.66 -4.66 -9.89
C ALA A 93 -3.95 -4.15 -10.52
N GLN A 94 -4.88 -3.73 -9.66
CA GLN A 94 -6.16 -3.17 -10.05
C GLN A 94 -6.41 -1.84 -9.31
N ILE A 95 -7.19 -0.96 -9.94
CA ILE A 95 -7.65 0.26 -9.27
C ILE A 95 -8.59 -0.15 -8.15
N PHE A 96 -8.20 0.14 -6.92
CA PHE A 96 -9.02 -0.11 -5.73
C PHE A 96 -9.93 1.08 -5.44
N SER A 97 -9.37 2.30 -5.46
CA SER A 97 -10.16 3.52 -5.32
C SER A 97 -9.56 4.64 -6.16
N SER A 98 -10.27 5.08 -7.19
CA SER A 98 -9.87 6.25 -7.98
C SER A 98 -9.96 7.55 -7.19
N GLN A 99 -10.81 7.61 -6.15
CA GLN A 99 -10.97 8.80 -5.31
C GLN A 99 -9.76 9.04 -4.43
N LEU A 100 -9.19 7.96 -3.87
CA LEU A 100 -8.00 8.03 -3.02
C LEU A 100 -6.71 7.74 -3.78
N ASN A 101 -6.78 7.51 -5.09
CA ASN A 101 -5.65 7.04 -5.90
C ASN A 101 -4.95 5.81 -5.30
N LEU A 102 -5.75 4.81 -4.97
CA LEU A 102 -5.27 3.55 -4.41
C LEU A 102 -5.35 2.45 -5.46
N LEU A 103 -4.21 1.77 -5.64
CA LEU A 103 -4.13 0.50 -6.33
C LEU A 103 -4.18 -0.63 -5.31
N SER A 104 -4.57 -1.80 -5.76
CA SER A 104 -4.48 -3.01 -4.97
C SER A 104 -3.85 -4.14 -5.76
N THR A 105 -2.98 -4.88 -5.09
CA THR A 105 -2.20 -6.00 -5.63
C THR A 105 -1.93 -7.01 -4.53
N SER A 106 -1.37 -8.15 -4.87
CA SER A 106 -0.85 -9.14 -3.93
C SER A 106 0.64 -8.91 -3.68
N LEU A 107 1.18 -9.55 -2.65
CA LEU A 107 2.62 -9.69 -2.46
C LEU A 107 3.08 -11.10 -2.83
N GLU A 108 4.35 -11.26 -3.21
CA GLU A 108 5.00 -12.54 -3.51
C GLU A 108 6.03 -12.97 -2.46
#